data_AF-A0A2K6SZY9-F1
#
_entry.id   AF-A0A2K6SZY9-F1
#
_cell.length_a   1.000
_cell.length_b   1.000
_cell.length_c   1.000
_cell.angle_alpha   90.00
_cell.angle_beta   90.00
_cell.angle_gamma   90.00
#
_symmetry.space_group_name_H-M   'P 1'
#
loop_
_entity.id
_entity.type
_entity.pdbx_description
1 polymer ?
#
loop_
_entity_poly.entity_id
_entity_poly.type
_entity_poly.pdbx_seq_one_letter_code
_entity_poly.pdbx_strand_id
1 'polypeptide(L)'
;MFFTCGLNEAMVVSGFCRSPPVMVPGGRVFVFPCIQQIRRIFLNTLTLNVKSEKIYTRHGVPISVTGIAQEDRQKFSEQVFKVASSGLVNMGISVAQTAQVQKDARIGEAEAKRDAGIREAKAKQEKVSAQSLSEIEMAKTQRDYELTKATHDIEVSTYQAQADLACQLQMQIEEQRVQVQVVEQAQQVAVQEQEIAWREKELEASVRKPRYKLDCLAEAEKSQLIMQAEAEAESVGMRGEAEAFAIGARARAEAEQMAKKVEAFQLYQEAAQLDMLLEKLPQVAEEICGPLISANKITLVSIGSGTMGAATVTGEVLDILSNLPESVERLTGVSISPVNHKPLQTA
;
A
#
# COMPACT_ATOMS: atom_id res chain seq x y z
N MET A 1 41.51 40.67 46.29
CA MET A 1 42.79 41.11 45.69
C MET A 1 43.93 40.39 46.40
N PHE A 2 44.89 39.84 45.66
CA PHE A 2 46.03 39.15 46.26
C PHE A 2 47.14 40.15 46.54
N PHE A 3 47.70 40.09 47.74
CA PHE A 3 48.88 40.86 48.11
C PHE A 3 49.98 39.90 48.53
N THR A 4 51.20 40.21 48.10
CA THR A 4 52.38 39.40 48.35
C THR A 4 53.31 40.14 49.32
N CYS A 5 53.82 39.44 50.33
CA CYS A 5 54.83 39.92 51.27
C CYS A 5 56.20 39.32 50.95
N GLY A 6 57.24 40.15 51.00
CA GLY A 6 58.64 39.72 50.90
C GLY A 6 59.14 39.05 52.19
N LEU A 7 60.35 38.47 52.15
CA LEU A 7 60.93 37.72 53.29
C LEU A 7 61.06 38.54 54.59
N ASN A 8 61.22 39.86 54.51
CA ASN A 8 61.42 40.75 55.66
C ASN A 8 60.20 41.65 55.96
N GLU A 9 59.02 41.23 55.52
CA GLU A 9 57.75 41.95 55.74
C GLU A 9 56.68 41.00 56.29
N ALA A 10 55.91 41.48 57.26
CA ALA A 10 54.69 40.85 57.71
C ALA A 10 53.48 41.69 57.30
N MET A 11 52.42 41.02 56.88
CA MET A 11 51.12 41.63 56.64
C MET A 11 50.19 41.36 57.80
N VAL A 12 49.59 42.42 58.33
CA VAL A 12 48.46 42.31 59.25
C VAL A 12 47.20 42.58 58.46
N VAL A 13 46.32 41.59 58.43
CA VAL A 13 45.00 41.72 57.79
C VAL A 13 43.95 41.78 58.88
N SER A 14 43.23 42.90 58.92
CA SER A 14 42.17 43.18 59.89
C SER A 14 40.88 43.54 59.16
N GLY A 15 39.72 43.08 59.66
CA GLY A 15 38.43 43.45 59.08
C GLY A 15 37.32 42.44 59.36
N PHE A 16 36.22 42.57 58.63
CA PHE A 16 35.05 41.71 58.79
C PHE A 16 35.41 40.24 58.48
N CYS A 17 35.00 39.33 59.38
CA CYS A 17 35.34 37.90 59.43
C CYS A 17 36.80 37.53 59.79
N ARG A 18 37.65 38.45 60.27
CA ARG A 18 39.00 38.12 60.79
C ARG A 18 39.31 38.86 62.10
N SER A 19 38.60 38.45 63.17
CA SER A 19 38.81 38.90 64.55
C SER A 19 39.12 37.69 65.44
N PRO A 20 40.33 37.53 65.98
CA PRO A 20 41.43 38.51 66.04
C PRO A 20 42.14 38.74 64.69
N PRO A 21 42.81 39.90 64.50
CA PRO A 21 43.53 40.21 63.26
C PRO A 21 44.63 39.18 63.00
N VAL A 22 44.75 38.74 61.75
CA VAL A 22 45.68 37.67 61.37
C VAL A 22 46.98 38.29 60.87
N MET A 23 48.09 37.90 61.49
CA MET A 23 49.45 38.25 61.06
C MET A 23 49.98 37.15 60.15
N VAL A 24 50.40 37.51 58.95
CA VAL A 24 51.00 36.58 57.98
C VAL A 24 52.44 37.00 57.73
N PRO A 25 53.44 36.27 58.29
CA PRO A 25 54.85 36.50 58.01
C PRO A 25 55.24 35.83 56.68
N GLY A 26 55.46 36.64 55.63
CA GLY A 26 55.83 36.15 54.29
C GLY A 26 54.71 35.42 53.52
N GLY A 27 54.74 35.50 52.19
CA GLY A 27 53.82 34.74 51.31
C GLY A 27 52.73 35.58 50.63
N ARG A 28 51.64 34.94 50.21
CA ARG A 28 50.51 35.59 49.51
C ARG A 28 49.25 35.52 50.36
N VAL A 29 48.54 36.64 50.51
CA VAL A 29 47.28 36.69 51.25
C VAL A 29 46.19 37.29 50.37
N PHE A 30 45.03 36.64 50.35
CA PHE A 30 43.83 37.17 49.71
C PHE A 30 43.06 38.05 50.68
N VAL A 31 42.74 39.26 50.23
CA VAL A 31 42.02 40.27 51.02
C VAL A 31 40.92 40.91 50.20
N PHE A 32 39.74 41.04 50.80
CA PHE A 32 38.55 41.66 50.20
C PHE A 32 38.58 43.19 50.39
N PRO A 33 38.70 43.99 49.32
CA PRO A 33 38.98 45.43 49.42
C PRO A 33 37.86 46.27 50.07
N CYS A 34 36.61 45.80 50.08
CA CYS A 34 35.49 46.57 50.66
C CYS A 34 35.29 46.37 52.16
N ILE A 35 35.82 45.28 52.75
CA ILE A 35 35.53 44.88 54.14
C ILE A 35 36.77 44.49 54.96
N GLN A 36 37.95 44.46 54.34
CA GLN A 36 39.21 44.08 54.98
C GLN A 36 40.31 45.09 54.66
N GLN A 37 41.07 45.48 55.68
CA GLN A 37 42.21 46.39 55.60
C GLN A 37 43.53 45.63 55.76
N ILE A 38 44.54 46.08 55.02
CA ILE A 38 45.89 45.52 55.05
C ILE A 38 46.86 46.55 55.55
N ARG A 39 47.68 46.16 56.51
CA ARG A 39 48.82 46.94 56.96
C ARG A 39 50.09 46.12 56.80
N ARG A 40 51.04 46.63 56.02
CA ARG A 40 52.38 46.05 55.91
C ARG A 40 53.24 46.55 57.07
N ILE A 41 53.97 45.64 57.70
CA ILE A 41 54.91 45.93 58.77
C ILE A 41 56.25 45.34 58.33
N PHE A 42 57.27 46.19 58.22
CA PHE A 42 58.63 45.75 57.97
C PHE A 42 59.17 45.09 59.24
N LEU A 43 59.68 43.86 59.12
CA LEU A 43 60.30 43.10 60.21
C LEU A 43 61.81 43.41 60.34
N ASN A 44 62.27 44.52 59.74
CA ASN A 44 63.64 44.95 59.88
C ASN A 44 63.93 45.31 61.33
N THR A 45 65.05 44.82 61.86
CA THR A 45 65.48 45.22 63.18
C THR A 45 65.85 46.70 63.18
N LEU A 46 65.24 47.45 64.11
CA LEU A 46 65.50 48.87 64.27
C LEU A 46 66.88 49.03 64.93
N THR A 47 67.88 49.36 64.12
CA THR A 47 69.21 49.72 64.60
C THR A 47 69.22 51.18 65.02
N LEU A 48 69.20 51.42 66.32
CA LEU A 48 69.49 52.73 66.91
C LEU A 48 70.99 52.99 66.83
N ASN A 49 71.38 53.95 66.00
CA ASN A 49 72.76 54.39 65.92
C ASN A 49 72.99 55.45 67.00
N VAL A 50 73.59 55.04 68.11
CA VAL A 50 73.95 55.95 69.20
C VAL A 50 75.40 56.39 68.98
N LYS A 51 75.56 57.62 68.49
CA LYS A 51 76.85 58.28 68.38
C LYS A 51 77.04 59.18 69.57
N SER A 52 78.19 59.04 70.24
CA SER A 52 78.61 59.98 71.26
C SER A 52 80.02 60.45 70.95
N GLU A 53 80.10 61.71 70.50
CA GLU A 53 81.36 62.34 70.13
C GLU A 53 81.98 63.06 71.33
N LYS A 54 83.31 62.90 71.50
CA LYS A 54 84.13 63.51 72.56
C LYS A 54 83.76 63.08 74.00
N ILE A 55 83.77 61.78 74.28
CA ILE A 55 83.71 61.27 75.66
C ILE A 55 85.12 61.03 76.17
N TYR A 56 85.46 61.55 77.34
CA TYR A 56 86.76 61.29 77.98
C TYR A 56 86.70 60.02 78.83
N THR A 57 87.67 59.13 78.65
CA THR A 57 87.84 57.98 79.55
C THR A 57 88.36 58.43 80.92
N ARG A 58 88.29 57.57 81.95
CA ARG A 58 88.80 57.88 83.29
C ARG A 58 90.29 58.27 83.32
N HIS A 59 91.04 57.94 82.28
CA HIS A 59 92.44 58.30 82.08
C HIS A 59 92.64 59.56 81.21
N GLY A 60 91.57 60.30 80.91
CA GLY A 60 91.63 61.63 80.27
C GLY A 60 91.77 61.62 78.75
N VAL A 61 91.68 60.47 78.08
CA VAL A 61 91.77 60.39 76.61
C VAL A 61 90.38 60.56 75.99
N PRO A 62 90.17 61.52 75.05
CA PRO A 62 88.92 61.65 74.33
C PRO A 62 88.76 60.53 73.31
N ILE A 63 87.64 59.82 73.40
CA ILE A 63 87.23 58.77 72.47
C ILE A 63 85.81 59.08 71.98
N SER A 64 85.60 58.98 70.68
CA SER A 64 84.26 58.97 70.10
C SER A 64 83.84 57.52 69.90
N VAL A 65 82.74 57.12 70.52
CA VAL A 65 82.21 55.76 70.40
C VAL A 65 80.92 55.82 69.59
N THR A 66 80.86 55.00 68.55
CA THR A 66 79.63 54.75 67.81
C THR A 66 79.17 53.34 68.16
N GLY A 67 78.02 53.24 68.82
CA GLY A 67 77.37 51.98 69.12
C GLY A 67 76.11 51.81 68.28
N ILE A 68 75.94 50.64 67.67
CA ILE A 68 74.66 50.23 67.08
C ILE A 68 73.92 49.36 68.11
N ALA A 69 72.76 49.82 68.56
CA ALA A 69 71.87 49.07 69.44
C ALA A 69 70.69 48.54 68.62
N GLN A 70 70.39 47.26 68.76
CA GLN A 70 69.32 46.59 68.03
C GLN A 70 68.34 46.02 69.07
N GLU A 71 67.14 46.60 69.19
CA GLU A 71 66.20 46.25 70.28
C GLU A 71 64.73 46.10 69.83
N ASP A 72 64.02 45.16 70.45
CA ASP A 72 62.65 44.78 70.14
C ASP A 72 61.60 45.78 70.67
N ARG A 73 60.64 46.15 69.80
CA ARG A 73 59.66 47.23 70.02
C ARG A 73 58.75 47.04 71.25
N GLN A 74 58.57 45.81 71.75
CA GLN A 74 57.70 45.54 72.89
C GLN A 74 58.31 45.97 74.23
N LYS A 75 59.63 45.84 74.41
CA LYS A 75 60.31 46.16 75.69
C LYS A 75 60.42 47.67 75.95
N PHE A 76 60.48 48.47 74.88
CA PHE A 76 60.56 49.93 74.96
C PHE A 76 59.25 50.58 75.45
N SER A 77 58.09 50.03 75.06
CA SER A 77 56.78 50.56 75.49
C SER A 77 56.54 50.40 76.99
N GLU A 78 57.00 49.30 77.59
CA GLU A 78 56.87 49.06 79.03
C GLU A 78 57.76 50.01 79.85
N GLN A 79 58.97 50.32 79.37
CA GLN A 79 59.89 51.24 80.05
C GLN A 79 59.41 52.69 80.01
N VAL A 80 58.86 53.15 78.88
CA VAL A 80 58.29 54.51 78.77
C VAL A 80 57.07 54.67 79.68
N PHE A 81 56.24 53.63 79.81
CA PHE A 81 55.10 53.64 80.74
C PHE A 81 55.55 53.71 82.21
N LYS A 82 56.64 53.02 82.57
CA LYS A 82 57.21 53.02 83.92
C LYS A 82 57.82 54.38 84.31
N VAL A 83 58.41 55.09 83.35
CA VAL A 83 58.96 56.45 83.57
C VAL A 83 57.84 57.49 83.67
N ALA A 84 56.78 57.37 82.87
CA ALA A 84 55.62 58.27 82.94
C ALA A 84 54.85 58.16 84.27
N SER A 85 54.71 56.93 84.79
CA SER A 85 54.07 56.69 86.09
C SER A 85 54.93 57.18 87.27
N SER A 86 56.27 57.11 87.15
CA SER A 86 57.19 57.72 88.12
C SER A 86 57.14 59.26 88.10
N GLY A 87 56.92 59.89 86.94
CA GLY A 87 56.84 61.35 86.81
C GLY A 87 55.59 61.96 87.46
N LEU A 88 54.45 61.27 87.38
CA LEU A 88 53.19 61.69 87.99
C LEU A 88 53.22 61.65 89.53
N VAL A 89 53.98 60.72 90.11
CA VAL A 89 54.17 60.62 91.57
C VAL A 89 55.07 61.74 92.12
N ASN A 90 56.08 62.18 91.35
CA ASN A 90 56.96 63.29 91.73
C ASN A 90 56.31 64.68 91.58
N MET A 91 55.18 64.80 90.89
CA MET A 91 54.45 66.07 90.71
C MET A 91 53.46 66.42 91.83
N GLY A 92 53.42 65.66 92.93
CA GLY A 92 52.80 66.14 94.18
C GLY A 92 51.28 66.32 94.16
N ILE A 93 50.54 65.53 93.37
CA ILE A 93 49.08 65.49 93.43
C ILE A 93 48.66 64.75 94.71
N SER A 94 48.27 65.51 95.72
CA SER A 94 47.87 65.00 97.04
C SER A 94 46.64 64.07 96.98
N VAL A 95 46.73 62.94 97.70
CA VAL A 95 45.79 61.80 97.64
C VAL A 95 44.46 62.05 98.39
N ALA A 96 44.34 63.18 99.10
CA ALA A 96 43.20 63.44 99.98
C ALA A 96 41.95 63.94 99.24
N GLN A 97 42.09 64.84 98.24
CA GLN A 97 40.96 65.31 97.41
C GLN A 97 40.71 64.41 96.19
N THR A 98 41.70 63.61 95.77
CA THR A 98 41.51 62.64 94.68
C THR A 98 40.67 61.44 95.11
N ALA A 99 40.63 61.06 96.39
CA ALA A 99 39.81 59.94 96.84
C ALA A 99 38.29 60.19 96.73
N GLN A 100 37.82 61.41 97.00
CA GLN A 100 36.41 61.78 96.83
C GLN A 100 36.05 61.94 95.35
N VAL A 101 36.86 62.66 94.57
CA VAL A 101 36.64 62.80 93.12
C VAL A 101 36.75 61.44 92.42
N GLN A 102 37.64 60.54 92.84
CA GLN A 102 37.70 59.17 92.31
C GLN A 102 36.51 58.31 92.73
N LYS A 103 35.93 58.51 93.93
CA LYS A 103 34.69 57.83 94.33
C LYS A 103 33.51 58.32 93.49
N ASP A 104 33.34 59.63 93.36
CA ASP A 104 32.25 60.23 92.57
C ASP A 104 32.43 59.96 91.08
N ALA A 105 33.67 59.97 90.56
CA ALA A 105 33.98 59.54 89.20
C ALA A 105 33.69 58.04 89.02
N ARG A 106 34.01 57.17 89.99
CA ARG A 106 33.67 55.74 89.92
C ARG A 106 32.15 55.51 89.97
N ILE A 107 31.42 56.28 90.78
CA ILE A 107 29.95 56.20 90.86
C ILE A 107 29.34 56.67 89.54
N GLY A 108 29.76 57.83 89.03
CA GLY A 108 29.30 58.36 87.74
C GLY A 108 29.65 57.45 86.56
N GLU A 109 30.85 56.84 86.55
CA GLU A 109 31.22 55.82 85.57
C GLU A 109 30.35 54.57 85.69
N ALA A 110 30.05 54.10 86.90
CA ALA A 110 29.22 52.91 87.12
C ALA A 110 27.76 53.15 86.72
N GLU A 111 27.22 54.33 87.01
CA GLU A 111 25.87 54.76 86.60
C GLU A 111 25.79 54.95 85.10
N ALA A 112 26.76 55.64 84.48
CA ALA A 112 26.84 55.78 83.04
C ALA A 112 26.98 54.41 82.33
N LYS A 113 27.79 53.50 82.86
CA LYS A 113 27.92 52.12 82.35
C LYS A 113 26.61 51.33 82.52
N ARG A 114 25.90 51.50 83.64
CA ARG A 114 24.59 50.86 83.87
C ARG A 114 23.56 51.38 82.88
N ASP A 115 23.44 52.69 82.72
CA ASP A 115 22.44 53.32 81.85
C ASP A 115 22.75 53.11 80.36
N ALA A 116 24.03 53.09 79.99
CA ALA A 116 24.47 52.66 78.66
C ALA A 116 24.12 51.18 78.44
N GLY A 117 24.39 50.31 79.43
CA GLY A 117 24.03 48.90 79.38
C GLY A 117 22.54 48.64 79.21
N ILE A 118 21.68 49.37 79.95
CA ILE A 118 20.22 49.25 79.84
C ILE A 118 19.74 49.74 78.47
N ARG A 119 20.23 50.89 77.99
CA ARG A 119 19.86 51.42 76.66
C ARG A 119 20.33 50.51 75.54
N GLU A 120 21.54 49.95 75.64
CA GLU A 120 22.03 48.96 74.69
C GLU A 120 21.21 47.68 74.73
N ALA A 121 20.86 47.16 75.91
CA ALA A 121 20.05 45.97 76.05
C ALA A 121 18.64 46.19 75.47
N LYS A 122 18.04 47.35 75.71
CA LYS A 122 16.73 47.72 75.16
C LYS A 122 16.77 47.87 73.64
N ALA A 123 17.76 48.58 73.09
CA ALA A 123 17.94 48.71 71.65
C ALA A 123 18.24 47.35 70.98
N LYS A 124 19.02 46.48 71.63
CA LYS A 124 19.27 45.11 71.19
C LYS A 124 17.98 44.28 71.21
N GLN A 125 17.19 44.38 72.27
CA GLN A 125 15.90 43.67 72.39
C GLN A 125 14.91 44.14 71.33
N GLU A 126 14.76 45.45 71.12
CA GLU A 126 13.89 46.02 70.08
C GLU A 126 14.34 45.57 68.69
N LYS A 127 15.64 45.63 68.39
CA LYS A 127 16.20 45.12 67.12
C LYS A 127 15.90 43.64 66.92
N VAL A 128 16.18 42.80 67.91
CA VAL A 128 15.94 41.35 67.82
C VAL A 128 14.45 41.08 67.66
N SER A 129 13.59 41.79 68.39
CA SER A 129 12.13 41.63 68.27
C SER A 129 11.63 41.99 66.88
N ALA A 130 12.13 43.08 66.28
CA ALA A 130 11.80 43.46 64.90
C ALA A 130 12.29 42.41 63.89
N GLN A 131 13.52 41.90 64.07
CA GLN A 131 14.06 40.82 63.23
C GLN A 131 13.22 39.53 63.35
N SER A 132 12.86 39.12 64.55
CA SER A 132 12.01 37.95 64.77
C SER A 132 10.62 38.12 64.18
N LEU A 133 10.01 39.30 64.28
CA LEU A 133 8.73 39.59 63.64
C LEU A 133 8.85 39.51 62.10
N SER A 134 9.89 40.09 61.51
CA SER A 134 10.15 39.97 60.07
C SER A 134 10.40 38.52 59.65
N GLU A 135 11.14 37.73 60.42
CA GLU A 135 11.35 36.30 60.16
C GLU A 135 10.05 35.50 60.24
N ILE A 136 9.19 35.80 61.23
CA ILE A 136 7.86 35.19 61.36
C ILE A 136 6.99 35.54 60.15
N GLU A 137 7.01 36.79 59.71
CA GLU A 137 6.26 37.24 58.52
C GLU A 137 6.76 36.57 57.25
N MET A 138 8.07 36.50 57.03
CA MET A 138 8.65 35.78 55.90
C MET A 138 8.32 34.28 55.93
N ALA A 139 8.37 33.65 57.11
CA ALA A 139 7.99 32.25 57.26
C ALA A 139 6.48 32.04 57.02
N LYS A 140 5.64 33.03 57.35
CA LYS A 140 4.21 33.00 57.03
C LYS A 140 3.97 33.13 55.53
N THR A 141 4.55 34.12 54.88
CA THR A 141 4.38 34.30 53.43
C THR A 141 4.90 33.10 52.65
N GLN A 142 6.02 32.50 53.08
CA GLN A 142 6.55 31.29 52.45
C GLN A 142 5.61 30.09 52.62
N ARG A 143 5.08 29.88 53.83
CA ARG A 143 4.09 28.82 54.09
C ARG A 143 2.82 29.03 53.29
N ASP A 144 2.29 30.25 53.26
CA ASP A 144 1.06 30.58 52.56
C ASP A 144 1.25 30.44 51.04
N TYR A 145 2.43 30.80 50.52
CA TYR A 145 2.83 30.55 49.14
C TYR A 145 2.89 29.05 48.82
N GLU A 146 3.53 28.24 49.67
CA GLU A 146 3.62 26.79 49.48
C GLU A 146 2.26 26.10 49.57
N LEU A 147 1.40 26.51 50.51
CA LEU A 147 0.03 26.03 50.63
C LEU A 147 -0.77 26.38 49.37
N THR A 148 -0.70 27.64 48.94
CA THR A 148 -1.38 28.09 47.72
C THR A 148 -0.88 27.33 46.51
N LYS A 149 0.44 27.11 46.38
CA LYS A 149 0.99 26.30 45.29
C LYS A 149 0.44 24.87 45.33
N ALA A 150 0.44 24.23 46.50
CA ALA A 150 -0.08 22.88 46.66
C ALA A 150 -1.57 22.77 46.32
N THR A 151 -2.40 23.77 46.68
CA THR A 151 -3.82 23.78 46.30
C THR A 151 -3.99 23.91 44.79
N HIS A 152 -3.23 24.78 44.12
CA HIS A 152 -3.28 24.91 42.67
C HIS A 152 -2.77 23.64 41.96
N ASP A 153 -1.72 22.99 42.47
CA ASP A 153 -1.20 21.73 41.93
C ASP A 153 -2.27 20.62 42.05
N ILE A 154 -2.98 20.54 43.17
CA ILE A 154 -4.12 19.63 43.35
C ILE A 154 -5.21 19.95 42.34
N GLU A 155 -5.64 21.22 42.24
CA GLU A 155 -6.68 21.63 41.29
C GLU A 155 -6.32 21.25 39.85
N VAL A 156 -5.11 21.61 39.39
CA VAL A 156 -4.62 21.26 38.06
C VAL A 156 -4.63 19.75 37.86
N SER A 157 -4.14 18.97 38.83
CA SER A 157 -4.16 17.51 38.72
C SER A 157 -5.57 16.92 38.67
N THR A 158 -6.53 17.51 39.41
CA THR A 158 -7.93 17.08 39.37
C THR A 158 -8.60 17.42 38.04
N TYR A 159 -8.33 18.60 37.49
CA TYR A 159 -8.83 18.97 36.16
C TYR A 159 -8.21 18.11 35.06
N GLN A 160 -6.92 17.78 35.16
CA GLN A 160 -6.26 16.85 34.25
C GLN A 160 -6.87 15.45 34.32
N ALA A 161 -7.04 14.90 35.53
CA ALA A 161 -7.69 13.59 35.72
C ALA A 161 -9.14 13.57 35.20
N GLN A 162 -9.89 14.66 35.38
CA GLN A 162 -11.23 14.82 34.81
C GLN A 162 -11.22 14.89 33.28
N ALA A 163 -10.26 15.62 32.70
CA ALA A 163 -10.10 15.72 31.25
C ALA A 163 -9.70 14.37 30.64
N ASP A 164 -8.77 13.65 31.27
CA ASP A 164 -8.35 12.31 30.84
C ASP A 164 -9.51 11.32 30.92
N LEU A 165 -10.29 11.34 32.00
CA LEU A 165 -11.50 10.53 32.14
C LEU A 165 -12.55 10.89 31.07
N ALA A 166 -12.78 12.18 30.83
CA ALA A 166 -13.71 12.63 29.80
C ALA A 166 -13.27 12.19 28.40
N CYS A 167 -11.97 12.29 28.08
CA CYS A 167 -11.39 11.78 26.84
C CYS A 167 -11.57 10.25 26.72
N GLN A 168 -11.28 9.50 27.79
CA GLN A 168 -11.46 8.04 27.79
C GLN A 168 -12.93 7.65 27.58
N LEU A 169 -13.86 8.33 28.26
CA LEU A 169 -15.29 8.10 28.08
C LEU A 169 -15.77 8.47 26.67
N GLN A 170 -15.28 9.57 26.10
CA GLN A 170 -15.58 9.95 24.71
C GLN A 170 -15.10 8.88 23.73
N MET A 171 -13.89 8.35 23.92
CA MET A 171 -13.38 7.24 23.10
C MET A 171 -14.27 6.00 23.22
N GLN A 172 -14.69 5.63 24.43
CA GLN A 172 -15.59 4.48 24.65
C GLN A 172 -16.97 4.68 24.02
N ILE A 173 -17.53 5.89 24.10
CA ILE A 173 -18.82 6.22 23.47
C ILE A 173 -18.71 6.10 21.96
N GLU A 174 -17.63 6.61 21.35
CA GLU A 174 -17.43 6.51 19.90
C GLU A 174 -17.21 5.05 19.46
N GLU A 175 -16.45 4.25 20.21
CA GLU A 175 -16.31 2.82 19.95
C GLU A 175 -17.68 2.10 20.02
N GLN A 176 -18.47 2.38 21.05
CA GLN A 176 -19.82 1.82 21.18
C GLN A 176 -20.75 2.28 20.05
N ARG A 177 -20.68 3.55 19.64
CA ARG A 177 -21.46 4.08 18.51
C ARG A 177 -21.14 3.37 17.21
N VAL A 178 -19.86 3.16 16.92
CA VAL A 178 -19.44 2.41 15.73
C VAL A 178 -19.93 0.97 15.80
N GLN A 179 -19.87 0.32 16.96
CA GLN A 179 -20.41 -1.04 17.12
C GLN A 179 -21.93 -1.09 16.88
N VAL A 180 -22.69 -0.14 17.43
CA VAL A 180 -24.14 -0.05 17.19
C VAL A 180 -24.43 0.17 15.70
N GLN A 181 -23.71 1.08 15.03
CA GLN A 181 -23.87 1.30 13.59
C GLN A 181 -23.56 0.04 12.76
N VAL A 182 -22.50 -0.70 13.09
CA VAL A 182 -22.14 -1.94 12.38
C VAL A 182 -23.23 -2.99 12.55
N VAL A 183 -23.80 -3.13 13.75
CA VAL A 183 -24.90 -4.06 14.01
C VAL A 183 -26.17 -3.63 13.26
N GLU A 184 -26.50 -2.34 13.26
CA GLU A 184 -27.64 -1.80 12.49
C GLU A 184 -27.48 -2.05 10.98
N GLN A 185 -26.27 -1.80 10.43
CA GLN A 185 -25.97 -2.07 9.03
C GLN A 185 -26.05 -3.56 8.70
N ALA A 186 -25.50 -4.43 9.55
CA ALA A 186 -25.61 -5.88 9.39
C ALA A 186 -27.07 -6.34 9.41
N GLN A 187 -27.90 -5.74 10.26
CA GLN A 187 -29.33 -6.04 10.33
C GLN A 187 -30.07 -5.55 9.08
N GLN A 188 -29.73 -4.37 8.54
CA GLN A 188 -30.27 -3.89 7.26
C GLN A 188 -29.90 -4.82 6.11
N VAL A 189 -28.63 -5.26 6.02
CA VAL A 189 -28.18 -6.23 5.01
C VAL A 189 -28.93 -7.55 5.16
N ALA A 190 -29.10 -8.07 6.38
CA ALA A 190 -29.84 -9.31 6.61
C ALA A 190 -31.31 -9.21 6.17
N VAL A 191 -31.98 -8.07 6.41
CA VAL A 191 -33.35 -7.85 5.91
C VAL A 191 -33.35 -7.75 4.38
N GLN A 192 -32.40 -7.04 3.78
CA GLN A 192 -32.29 -6.95 2.32
C GLN A 192 -32.03 -8.31 1.67
N GLU A 193 -31.15 -9.14 2.25
CA GLU A 193 -30.90 -10.50 1.79
C GLU A 193 -32.17 -11.36 1.87
N GLN A 194 -32.95 -11.22 2.94
CA GLN A 194 -34.26 -11.88 3.02
C GLN A 194 -35.19 -11.40 1.91
N GLU A 195 -35.32 -10.09 1.69
CA GLU A 195 -36.15 -9.56 0.59
C GLU A 195 -35.69 -10.04 -0.79
N ILE A 196 -34.38 -10.06 -1.04
CA ILE A 196 -33.80 -10.58 -2.29
C ILE A 196 -34.13 -12.07 -2.43
N ALA A 197 -33.98 -12.87 -1.38
CA ALA A 197 -34.33 -14.29 -1.41
C ALA A 197 -35.83 -14.54 -1.67
N TRP A 198 -36.72 -13.69 -1.15
CA TRP A 198 -38.15 -13.72 -1.50
C TRP A 198 -38.36 -13.36 -2.97
N ARG A 199 -37.75 -12.28 -3.46
CA ARG A 199 -37.82 -11.85 -4.87
C ARG A 199 -37.25 -12.90 -5.83
N GLU A 200 -36.16 -13.57 -5.48
CA GLU A 200 -35.57 -14.66 -6.27
C GLU A 200 -36.53 -15.84 -6.37
N LYS A 201 -37.17 -16.24 -5.27
CA LYS A 201 -38.18 -17.31 -5.28
C LYS A 201 -39.40 -16.93 -6.11
N GLU A 202 -39.82 -15.66 -6.06
CA GLU A 202 -40.93 -15.15 -6.86
C GLU A 202 -40.56 -15.12 -8.35
N LEU A 203 -39.36 -14.66 -8.70
CA LEU A 203 -38.84 -14.67 -10.07
C LEU A 203 -38.64 -16.09 -10.59
N GLU A 204 -38.15 -17.00 -9.75
CA GLU A 204 -37.99 -18.42 -10.09
C GLU A 204 -39.34 -19.07 -10.38
N ALA A 205 -40.36 -18.76 -9.58
CA ALA A 205 -41.72 -19.20 -9.83
C ALA A 205 -42.33 -18.59 -11.11
N SER A 206 -42.12 -17.29 -11.34
CA SER A 206 -42.75 -16.52 -12.41
C SER A 206 -42.07 -16.70 -13.78
N VAL A 207 -40.74 -16.76 -13.83
CA VAL A 207 -39.97 -16.76 -15.09
C VAL A 207 -39.33 -18.12 -15.35
N ARG A 208 -38.69 -18.72 -14.33
CA ARG A 208 -37.89 -19.94 -14.53
C ARG A 208 -38.76 -21.17 -14.74
N LYS A 209 -39.82 -21.35 -13.95
CA LYS A 209 -40.75 -22.49 -14.10
C LYS A 209 -41.46 -22.53 -15.46
N PRO A 210 -42.05 -21.45 -16.00
CA PRO A 210 -42.65 -21.51 -17.32
C PRO A 210 -41.61 -21.64 -18.43
N ARG A 211 -40.44 -21.02 -18.29
CA ARG A 211 -39.36 -21.18 -19.28
C ARG A 211 -38.86 -22.62 -19.38
N TYR A 212 -38.64 -23.28 -18.24
CA TYR A 212 -38.28 -24.70 -18.21
C TYR A 212 -39.34 -25.58 -18.88
N LYS A 213 -40.64 -25.28 -18.67
CA LYS A 213 -41.72 -26.01 -19.34
C LYS A 213 -41.68 -25.82 -20.86
N LEU A 214 -41.41 -24.61 -21.33
CA LEU A 214 -41.29 -24.32 -22.77
C LEU A 214 -40.07 -25.01 -23.39
N ASP A 215 -38.93 -25.02 -22.68
CA ASP A 215 -37.72 -25.69 -23.14
C ASP A 215 -37.93 -27.20 -23.25
N CYS A 216 -38.57 -27.83 -22.26
CA CYS A 216 -38.94 -29.25 -22.34
C CYS A 216 -39.93 -29.55 -23.47
N LEU A 217 -40.89 -28.66 -23.73
CA LEU A 217 -41.83 -28.84 -24.85
C LEU A 217 -41.09 -28.72 -26.20
N ALA A 218 -40.20 -27.74 -26.35
CA ALA A 218 -39.39 -27.57 -27.55
C ALA A 218 -38.44 -28.76 -27.79
N GLU A 219 -37.85 -29.30 -26.72
CA GLU A 219 -37.02 -30.52 -26.80
C GLU A 219 -37.87 -31.75 -27.18
N ALA A 220 -39.06 -31.90 -26.60
CA ALA A 220 -39.98 -32.98 -26.93
C ALA A 220 -40.43 -32.91 -28.39
N GLU A 221 -40.86 -31.74 -28.87
CA GLU A 221 -41.24 -31.51 -30.27
C GLU A 221 -40.08 -31.80 -31.22
N LYS A 222 -38.87 -31.35 -30.89
CA LYS A 222 -37.68 -31.66 -31.68
C LYS A 222 -37.42 -33.16 -31.75
N SER A 223 -37.53 -33.88 -30.62
CA SER A 223 -37.33 -35.32 -30.58
C SER A 223 -38.37 -36.08 -31.39
N GLN A 224 -39.64 -35.65 -31.36
CA GLN A 224 -40.71 -36.23 -32.15
C GLN A 224 -40.49 -36.01 -33.64
N LEU A 225 -40.10 -34.80 -34.03
CA LEU A 225 -39.86 -34.48 -35.44
C LEU A 225 -38.68 -35.27 -36.01
N ILE A 226 -37.59 -35.44 -35.25
CA ILE A 226 -36.46 -36.30 -35.65
C ILE A 226 -36.92 -37.75 -35.81
N MET A 227 -37.65 -38.30 -34.84
CA MET A 227 -38.13 -39.68 -34.91
C MET A 227 -39.10 -39.90 -36.08
N GLN A 228 -39.98 -38.93 -36.37
CA GLN A 228 -40.88 -38.98 -37.53
C GLN A 228 -40.09 -38.91 -38.84
N ALA A 229 -39.11 -38.00 -38.94
CA ALA A 229 -38.26 -37.88 -40.11
C ALA A 229 -37.42 -39.16 -40.35
N GLU A 230 -36.90 -39.78 -39.29
CA GLU A 230 -36.19 -41.06 -39.35
C GLU A 230 -37.12 -42.20 -39.80
N ALA A 231 -38.33 -42.28 -39.23
CA ALA A 231 -39.32 -43.28 -39.62
C ALA A 231 -39.78 -43.10 -41.09
N GLU A 232 -39.98 -41.86 -41.54
CA GLU A 232 -40.29 -41.56 -42.94
C GLU A 232 -39.13 -41.95 -43.85
N ALA A 233 -37.90 -41.60 -43.49
CA ALA A 233 -36.70 -41.96 -44.25
C ALA A 233 -36.53 -43.49 -44.34
N GLU A 234 -36.73 -44.22 -43.25
CA GLU A 234 -36.71 -45.69 -43.23
C GLU A 234 -37.84 -46.27 -44.10
N SER A 235 -39.05 -45.72 -44.02
CA SER A 235 -40.18 -46.18 -44.83
C SER A 235 -39.94 -45.99 -46.33
N VAL A 236 -39.34 -44.86 -46.72
CA VAL A 236 -38.97 -44.58 -48.11
C VAL A 236 -37.82 -45.48 -48.54
N GLY A 237 -36.85 -45.75 -47.67
CA GLY A 237 -35.76 -46.70 -47.91
C GLY A 237 -36.29 -48.11 -48.19
N MET A 238 -37.13 -48.63 -47.29
CA MET A 238 -37.75 -49.96 -47.42
C MET A 238 -38.62 -50.06 -48.68
N ARG A 239 -39.38 -49.01 -49.01
CA ARG A 239 -40.14 -48.96 -50.27
C ARG A 239 -39.24 -48.90 -51.49
N GLY A 240 -38.19 -48.10 -51.46
CA GLY A 240 -37.21 -47.98 -52.54
C GLY A 240 -36.50 -49.30 -52.81
N GLU A 241 -36.10 -50.03 -51.76
CA GLU A 241 -35.51 -51.36 -51.87
C GLU A 241 -36.50 -52.39 -52.43
N ALA A 242 -37.75 -52.38 -51.95
CA ALA A 242 -38.80 -53.26 -52.46
C ALA A 242 -39.11 -52.99 -53.95
N GLU A 243 -39.20 -51.72 -54.34
CA GLU A 243 -39.42 -51.29 -55.73
C GLU A 243 -38.22 -51.65 -56.61
N ALA A 244 -36.98 -51.39 -56.15
CA ALA A 244 -35.76 -51.76 -56.87
C ALA A 244 -35.65 -53.27 -57.06
N PHE A 245 -35.97 -54.07 -56.03
CA PHE A 245 -36.00 -55.53 -56.13
C PHE A 245 -37.08 -56.00 -57.12
N ALA A 246 -38.28 -55.41 -57.07
CA ALA A 246 -39.37 -55.75 -57.98
C ALA A 246 -39.03 -55.41 -59.44
N ILE A 247 -38.47 -54.22 -59.70
CA ILE A 247 -38.03 -53.81 -61.03
C ILE A 247 -36.88 -54.70 -61.50
N GLY A 248 -35.89 -54.97 -60.65
CA GLY A 248 -34.78 -55.86 -60.98
C GLY A 248 -35.23 -57.28 -61.31
N ALA A 249 -36.21 -57.82 -60.56
CA ALA A 249 -36.79 -59.12 -60.85
C ALA A 249 -37.57 -59.13 -62.18
N ARG A 250 -38.36 -58.08 -62.46
CA ARG A 250 -39.04 -57.91 -63.76
C ARG A 250 -38.05 -57.80 -64.91
N ALA A 251 -37.03 -56.96 -64.78
CA ALA A 251 -36.00 -56.77 -65.79
C ALA A 251 -35.21 -58.06 -66.06
N ARG A 252 -34.89 -58.86 -65.03
CA ARG A 252 -34.28 -60.18 -65.21
C ARG A 252 -35.22 -61.14 -65.92
N ALA A 253 -36.49 -61.19 -65.54
CA ALA A 253 -37.49 -62.04 -66.20
C ALA A 253 -37.68 -61.65 -67.67
N GLU A 254 -37.73 -60.34 -67.98
CA GLU A 254 -37.80 -59.82 -69.34
C GLU A 254 -36.54 -60.15 -70.14
N ALA A 255 -35.36 -60.01 -69.54
CA ALA A 255 -34.08 -60.37 -70.17
C ALA A 255 -33.98 -61.87 -70.45
N GLU A 256 -34.39 -62.74 -69.52
CA GLU A 256 -34.42 -64.19 -69.71
C GLU A 256 -35.46 -64.60 -70.76
N GLN A 257 -36.64 -63.97 -70.78
CA GLN A 257 -37.64 -64.20 -71.82
C GLN A 257 -37.12 -63.80 -73.18
N MET A 258 -36.44 -62.65 -73.28
CA MET A 258 -35.85 -62.17 -74.53
C MET A 258 -34.70 -63.09 -74.97
N ALA A 259 -33.85 -63.56 -74.06
CA ALA A 259 -32.79 -64.52 -74.36
C ALA A 259 -33.36 -65.84 -74.90
N LYS A 260 -34.39 -66.40 -74.26
CA LYS A 260 -35.08 -67.61 -74.76
C LYS A 260 -35.73 -67.38 -76.12
N LYS A 261 -36.29 -66.19 -76.38
CA LYS A 261 -36.78 -65.82 -77.71
C LYS A 261 -35.65 -65.80 -78.74
N VAL A 262 -34.50 -65.22 -78.42
CA VAL A 262 -33.31 -65.19 -79.29
C VAL A 262 -32.78 -66.61 -79.56
N GLU A 263 -32.67 -67.46 -78.54
CA GLU A 263 -32.26 -68.87 -78.68
C GLU A 263 -33.25 -69.68 -79.54
N ALA A 264 -34.55 -69.50 -79.32
CA ALA A 264 -35.57 -70.11 -80.18
C ALA A 264 -35.40 -69.63 -81.63
N PHE A 265 -35.21 -68.33 -81.87
CA PHE A 265 -34.98 -67.81 -83.22
C PHE A 265 -33.68 -68.30 -83.87
N GLN A 266 -32.64 -68.60 -83.10
CA GLN A 266 -31.42 -69.23 -83.62
C GLN A 266 -31.70 -70.67 -84.07
N LEU A 267 -32.36 -71.50 -83.26
CA LEU A 267 -32.66 -72.89 -83.66
C LEU A 267 -33.58 -73.00 -84.88
N TYR A 268 -34.42 -71.98 -85.13
CA TYR A 268 -35.27 -71.87 -86.31
C TYR A 268 -34.64 -71.04 -87.46
N GLN A 269 -33.31 -70.95 -87.53
CA GLN A 269 -32.58 -70.01 -88.40
C GLN A 269 -33.00 -69.97 -89.88
N GLU A 270 -33.42 -71.09 -90.50
CA GLU A 270 -33.83 -71.07 -91.90
C GLU A 270 -35.35 -70.87 -92.09
N ALA A 271 -36.19 -71.27 -91.13
CA ALA A 271 -37.64 -71.13 -91.22
C ALA A 271 -38.17 -69.81 -90.65
N ALA A 272 -37.59 -69.33 -89.54
CA ALA A 272 -38.01 -68.08 -88.88
C ALA A 272 -37.53 -66.83 -89.63
N GLN A 273 -36.42 -66.91 -90.38
CA GLN A 273 -36.03 -65.83 -91.29
C GLN A 273 -37.04 -65.67 -92.43
N LEU A 274 -37.56 -66.79 -92.96
CA LEU A 274 -38.60 -66.75 -93.98
C LEU A 274 -39.93 -66.26 -93.41
N ASP A 275 -40.32 -66.72 -92.22
CA ASP A 275 -41.60 -66.34 -91.57
C ASP A 275 -41.62 -64.87 -91.11
N MET A 276 -40.52 -64.37 -90.51
CA MET A 276 -40.38 -62.96 -90.14
C MET A 276 -40.32 -62.05 -91.38
N LEU A 277 -39.69 -62.51 -92.47
CA LEU A 277 -39.74 -61.80 -93.75
C LEU A 277 -41.16 -61.84 -94.34
N LEU A 278 -41.87 -62.97 -94.31
CA LEU A 278 -43.27 -63.05 -94.77
C LEU A 278 -44.23 -62.19 -93.95
N GLU A 279 -44.00 -62.06 -92.64
CA GLU A 279 -44.83 -61.25 -91.74
C GLU A 279 -44.51 -59.74 -91.84
N LYS A 280 -43.27 -59.38 -92.16
CA LYS A 280 -42.84 -57.98 -92.41
C LYS A 280 -42.96 -57.54 -93.87
N LEU A 281 -43.03 -58.47 -94.82
CA LEU A 281 -43.23 -58.20 -96.25
C LEU A 281 -44.47 -57.32 -96.54
N PRO A 282 -45.64 -57.51 -95.88
CA PRO A 282 -46.78 -56.62 -96.03
C PRO A 282 -46.48 -55.19 -95.57
N GLN A 283 -45.75 -54.99 -94.48
CA GLN A 283 -45.40 -53.65 -93.98
C GLN A 283 -44.43 -52.91 -94.93
N VAL A 284 -43.49 -53.65 -95.52
CA VAL A 284 -42.58 -53.11 -96.54
C VAL A 284 -43.34 -52.80 -97.83
N ALA A 285 -44.24 -53.69 -98.26
CA ALA A 285 -45.08 -53.46 -99.44
C ALA A 285 -46.04 -52.28 -99.23
N GLU A 286 -46.56 -52.08 -98.02
CA GLU A 286 -47.46 -50.98 -97.66
C GLU A 286 -46.73 -49.63 -97.67
N GLU A 287 -45.50 -49.54 -97.14
CA GLU A 287 -44.68 -48.32 -97.24
C GLU A 287 -44.26 -48.00 -98.68
N ILE A 288 -43.95 -49.02 -99.50
CA ILE A 288 -43.64 -48.81 -100.93
C ILE A 288 -44.89 -48.39 -101.72
N CYS A 289 -46.08 -48.88 -101.35
CA CYS A 289 -47.36 -48.46 -101.95
C CYS A 289 -47.85 -47.10 -101.43
N GLY A 290 -47.35 -46.63 -100.28
CA GLY A 290 -47.76 -45.35 -99.67
C GLY A 290 -47.74 -44.16 -100.64
N PRO A 291 -46.66 -43.94 -101.42
CA PRO A 291 -46.58 -42.88 -102.43
C PRO A 291 -47.56 -43.05 -103.61
N LEU A 292 -47.95 -44.28 -103.97
CA LEU A 292 -48.90 -44.56 -105.06
C LEU A 292 -50.35 -44.39 -104.63
N ILE A 293 -50.69 -44.77 -103.40
CA ILE A 293 -52.02 -44.57 -102.80
C ILE A 293 -52.30 -43.06 -102.61
N SER A 294 -51.25 -42.27 -102.34
CA SER A 294 -51.37 -40.82 -102.15
C SER A 294 -51.39 -39.99 -103.46
N ALA A 295 -51.20 -40.61 -104.63
CA ALA A 295 -51.27 -39.95 -105.92
C ALA A 295 -52.70 -39.98 -106.53
N ASN A 296 -53.47 -38.91 -106.36
CA ASN A 296 -54.88 -38.83 -106.82
C ASN A 296 -55.07 -38.83 -108.35
N LYS A 297 -54.06 -38.47 -109.15
CA LYS A 297 -54.14 -38.42 -110.61
C LYS A 297 -52.78 -38.66 -111.24
N ILE A 298 -52.62 -39.80 -111.89
CA ILE A 298 -51.43 -40.13 -112.68
C ILE A 298 -51.74 -39.79 -114.14
N THR A 299 -51.15 -38.70 -114.65
CA THR A 299 -51.23 -38.34 -116.07
C THR A 299 -50.02 -38.90 -116.80
N LEU A 300 -50.24 -39.97 -117.56
CA LEU A 300 -49.25 -40.55 -118.45
C LEU A 300 -49.18 -39.72 -119.74
N VAL A 301 -48.07 -39.02 -119.97
CA VAL A 301 -47.82 -38.31 -121.24
C VAL A 301 -46.87 -39.17 -122.07
N SER A 302 -47.40 -39.88 -123.07
CA SER A 302 -46.57 -40.65 -124.00
C SER A 302 -46.36 -39.87 -125.30
N ILE A 303 -45.09 -39.69 -125.66
CA ILE A 303 -44.65 -39.17 -126.96
C ILE A 303 -44.22 -40.39 -127.79
N GLY A 304 -45.16 -41.09 -128.41
CA GLY A 304 -44.85 -42.20 -129.35
C GLY A 304 -45.71 -43.46 -129.19
N SER A 305 -46.01 -44.13 -130.31
CA SER A 305 -46.93 -45.27 -130.39
C SER A 305 -46.35 -46.56 -129.82
N GLY A 306 -46.73 -46.90 -128.59
CA GLY A 306 -46.53 -48.18 -127.92
C GLY A 306 -47.61 -48.36 -126.84
N THR A 307 -48.04 -49.60 -126.61
CA THR A 307 -49.25 -50.00 -125.84
C THR A 307 -49.41 -49.28 -124.50
N MET A 308 -50.55 -48.58 -124.35
CA MET A 308 -50.92 -47.71 -123.24
C MET A 308 -51.79 -48.47 -122.21
N GLY A 309 -51.39 -48.53 -120.93
CA GLY A 309 -52.19 -49.17 -119.87
C GLY A 309 -51.47 -49.27 -118.53
N ALA A 310 -52.20 -49.62 -117.46
CA ALA A 310 -51.70 -49.76 -116.09
C ALA A 310 -50.46 -50.67 -115.94
N ALA A 311 -50.19 -51.51 -116.94
CA ALA A 311 -49.04 -52.39 -117.02
C ALA A 311 -47.67 -51.68 -116.93
N THR A 312 -47.52 -50.45 -117.44
CA THR A 312 -46.25 -49.70 -117.33
C THR A 312 -46.01 -49.15 -115.93
N VAL A 313 -47.04 -48.71 -115.22
CA VAL A 313 -46.93 -48.25 -113.82
C VAL A 313 -46.66 -49.43 -112.89
N THR A 314 -47.37 -50.55 -113.06
CA THR A 314 -47.07 -51.79 -112.31
C THR A 314 -45.71 -52.37 -112.69
N GLY A 315 -45.24 -52.15 -113.93
CA GLY A 315 -43.91 -52.53 -114.40
C GLY A 315 -42.81 -51.73 -113.73
N GLU A 316 -42.94 -50.41 -113.63
CA GLU A 316 -41.99 -49.55 -112.88
C GLU A 316 -41.94 -49.91 -111.39
N VAL A 317 -43.06 -50.31 -110.79
CA VAL A 317 -43.10 -50.81 -109.39
C VAL A 317 -42.36 -52.15 -109.26
N LEU A 318 -42.55 -53.06 -110.22
CA LEU A 318 -41.81 -54.32 -110.28
C LEU A 318 -40.31 -54.09 -110.54
N ASP A 319 -39.94 -53.08 -111.33
CA ASP A 319 -38.55 -52.68 -111.57
C ASP A 319 -37.91 -52.01 -110.35
N ILE A 320 -38.68 -51.26 -109.55
CA ILE A 320 -38.21 -50.73 -108.25
C ILE A 320 -38.03 -51.88 -107.26
N LEU A 321 -38.96 -52.84 -107.21
CA LEU A 321 -38.87 -54.03 -106.36
C LEU A 321 -37.69 -54.94 -106.75
N SER A 322 -37.38 -55.05 -108.03
CA SER A 322 -36.26 -55.87 -108.52
C SER A 322 -34.89 -55.20 -108.31
N ASN A 323 -34.82 -53.87 -108.31
CA ASN A 323 -33.59 -53.11 -108.02
C ASN A 323 -33.39 -52.76 -106.53
N LEU A 324 -34.40 -53.04 -105.69
CA LEU A 324 -34.37 -52.83 -104.25
C LEU A 324 -33.25 -53.63 -103.54
N PRO A 325 -32.98 -54.91 -103.86
CA PRO A 325 -31.89 -55.67 -103.27
C PRO A 325 -30.52 -55.01 -103.51
N GLU A 326 -30.26 -54.57 -104.74
CA GLU A 326 -29.00 -53.88 -105.08
C GLU A 326 -28.86 -52.52 -104.37
N SER A 327 -29.95 -51.77 -104.23
CA SER A 327 -29.92 -50.45 -103.61
C SER A 327 -29.69 -50.52 -102.09
N VAL A 328 -30.26 -51.53 -101.44
CA VAL A 328 -30.04 -51.80 -100.01
C VAL A 328 -28.63 -52.33 -99.78
N GLU A 329 -28.15 -53.25 -100.62
CA GLU A 329 -26.78 -53.78 -100.55
C GLU A 329 -25.72 -52.67 -100.65
N ARG A 330 -25.93 -51.68 -101.53
CA ARG A 330 -25.04 -50.51 -101.68
C ARG A 330 -25.06 -49.54 -100.49
N LEU A 331 -26.17 -49.48 -99.72
CA LEU A 331 -26.33 -48.55 -98.59
C LEU A 331 -25.97 -49.17 -97.24
N THR A 332 -26.17 -50.48 -97.05
CA THR A 332 -25.95 -51.16 -95.77
C THR A 332 -24.71 -52.08 -95.78
N GLY A 333 -24.11 -52.33 -96.96
CA GLY A 333 -22.91 -53.15 -97.10
C GLY A 333 -23.13 -54.65 -96.89
N VAL A 334 -24.38 -55.11 -96.86
CA VAL A 334 -24.75 -56.52 -96.66
C VAL A 334 -25.30 -57.11 -97.96
N SER A 335 -24.66 -58.15 -98.48
CA SER A 335 -25.07 -58.84 -99.71
C SER A 335 -26.26 -59.76 -99.52
N ILE A 336 -27.30 -59.58 -100.34
CA ILE A 336 -28.49 -60.45 -100.40
C ILE A 336 -28.56 -61.08 -101.81
N SER A 337 -27.52 -61.82 -102.20
CA SER A 337 -27.53 -62.59 -103.44
C SER A 337 -28.20 -63.96 -103.24
N PRO A 338 -28.98 -64.48 -104.22
CA PRO A 338 -29.49 -65.84 -104.17
C PRO A 338 -28.32 -66.83 -104.36
N VAL A 339 -28.17 -67.74 -103.39
CA VAL A 339 -27.22 -68.86 -103.43
C VAL A 339 -27.54 -69.77 -104.62
N ASN A 340 -26.67 -69.79 -105.63
CA ASN A 340 -26.73 -70.70 -106.77
C ASN A 340 -26.37 -72.12 -106.32
N HIS A 341 -27.20 -73.11 -106.66
CA HIS A 341 -26.99 -74.52 -106.38
C HIS A 341 -25.65 -75.02 -106.99
N LYS A 342 -24.82 -75.65 -106.16
CA LYS A 342 -23.76 -76.57 -106.61
C LYS A 342 -24.04 -77.95 -106.01
N PRO A 343 -23.97 -79.04 -106.80
CA PRO A 343 -24.57 -80.32 -106.43
C PRO A 343 -23.78 -81.06 -105.35
N LEU A 344 -24.55 -81.85 -104.60
CA LEU A 344 -24.16 -82.81 -103.57
C LEU A 344 -22.87 -83.59 -103.92
N GLN A 345 -21.93 -83.60 -102.98
CA GLN A 345 -21.05 -84.75 -102.75
C GLN A 345 -21.32 -85.28 -101.34
N THR A 346 -21.96 -86.43 -101.31
CA THR A 346 -22.00 -87.37 -100.19
C THR A 346 -20.62 -87.93 -99.90
N ALA A 347 -20.23 -87.92 -98.63
CA ALA A 347 -19.58 -89.03 -97.93
C ALA A 347 -19.90 -88.88 -96.44
#